data_AF-A0A497JMY4-F1
#
_entry.id   AF-A0A497JMY4-F1
#
_cell.length_a   1.000
_cell.length_b   1.000
_cell.length_c   1.000
_cell.angle_alpha   90.00
_cell.angle_beta   90.00
_cell.angle_gamma   90.00
#
_symmetry.space_group_name_H-M   'P 1'
#
loop_
_entity.id
_entity.type
_entity.pdbx_description
1 polymer ?
#
loop_
_entity_poly.entity_id
_entity_poly.type
_entity_poly.pdbx_seq_one_letter_code
_entity_poly.pdbx_strand_id
1 'polypeptide(L)'
;MARLEMNIWELYPRREEITLQSVERLSEGVGVRLRLNTCIKEFSHFLYTIDNMPPKRSSDGQIIVRFEDPHKPVEQHALIYVKAVSKTGISSKPHVINIHYYSREFWRQSGLTHPAQLIVESMDTFLSSSRVEDWTTQYITREERSYAQKKWGSLIVNAKSDYEAVKALAKSLIDDLEQFRGIPSDEMGKLSPFEQYERVMAGKDHVWCGNLSAIFSHACNALGIPCRCIEMIYPWRQLPWPINKPDPEEGYQLLLADGHGTTEIFSESYNEWIWIDLSFHILGAYLGEVGPLNLFEFYFFLNNPNRADALRVVEYDPTIKTERLISVTEFQKKRSLSVFKRDQQFQYGVTLWPLRGSHPEWLSPQYF
;
A
#
# COMPACT_ATOMS: atom_id res chain seq x y z
N MET A 1 -2.45 -3.62 -30.16
CA MET A 1 -1.96 -4.59 -29.16
C MET A 1 -1.77 -3.83 -27.87
N ALA A 2 -2.53 -4.11 -26.82
CA ALA A 2 -2.38 -3.41 -25.55
C ALA A 2 -1.31 -4.15 -24.71
N ARG A 3 -0.26 -3.42 -24.31
CA ARG A 3 0.74 -3.89 -23.34
C ARG A 3 0.32 -3.31 -21.99
N LEU A 4 -0.06 -4.15 -21.05
CA LEU A 4 -0.36 -3.74 -19.68
C LEU A 4 0.93 -3.91 -18.87
N GLU A 5 1.50 -2.79 -18.41
CA GLU A 5 2.63 -2.79 -17.48
C GLU A 5 2.13 -2.24 -16.15
N MET A 6 1.75 -3.14 -15.24
CA MET A 6 1.43 -2.77 -13.86
C MET A 6 1.78 -3.95 -12.97
N ASN A 7 2.62 -3.72 -11.97
CA ASN A 7 2.93 -4.70 -10.94
C ASN A 7 2.23 -4.28 -9.64
N ILE A 8 1.06 -4.85 -9.39
CA ILE A 8 0.25 -4.46 -8.25
C ILE A 8 0.91 -4.73 -6.90
N TRP A 9 1.81 -5.69 -6.84
CA TRP A 9 2.53 -6.03 -5.62
C TRP A 9 3.42 -4.89 -5.13
N GLU A 10 3.79 -3.94 -6.00
CA GLU A 10 4.52 -2.74 -5.60
C GLU A 10 3.69 -1.79 -4.74
N LEU A 11 2.35 -1.85 -4.85
CA LEU A 11 1.41 -1.10 -4.03
C LEU A 11 1.23 -1.68 -2.62
N TYR A 12 1.64 -2.93 -2.41
CA TYR A 12 1.38 -3.68 -1.19
C TYR A 12 2.67 -4.24 -0.59
N PRO A 13 3.64 -3.38 -0.23
CA PRO A 13 4.87 -3.83 0.41
C PRO A 13 4.58 -4.46 1.77
N ARG A 14 5.41 -5.45 2.13
CA ARG A 14 5.38 -6.16 3.42
C ARG A 14 6.64 -5.86 4.22
N ARG A 15 6.58 -6.02 5.54
CA ARG A 15 7.75 -5.91 6.43
C ARG A 15 8.45 -7.25 6.58
N GLU A 16 9.20 -7.60 5.55
CA GLU A 16 10.01 -8.82 5.53
C GLU A 16 11.44 -8.54 6.04
N GLU A 17 12.03 -9.51 6.74
CA GLU A 17 13.40 -9.38 7.25
C GLU A 17 14.40 -9.09 6.13
N ILE A 18 14.19 -9.67 4.93
CA ILE A 18 14.95 -9.40 3.72
C ILE A 18 14.00 -9.38 2.52
N THR A 19 14.15 -8.36 1.66
CA THR A 19 13.51 -8.30 0.34
C THR A 19 14.52 -8.09 -0.76
N LEU A 20 14.20 -8.58 -1.96
CA LEU A 20 14.93 -8.30 -3.18
C LEU A 20 14.36 -7.03 -3.83
N GLN A 21 15.13 -5.95 -3.82
CA GLN A 21 14.75 -4.65 -4.35
C GLN A 21 14.95 -4.58 -5.87
N SER A 22 16.08 -5.03 -6.38
CA SER A 22 16.37 -5.04 -7.81
C SER A 22 17.31 -6.17 -8.22
N VAL A 23 17.18 -6.58 -9.48
CA VAL A 23 18.10 -7.48 -10.18
C VAL A 23 18.58 -6.76 -11.43
N GLU A 24 19.83 -6.33 -11.41
CA GLU A 24 20.43 -5.54 -12.49
C GLU A 24 21.46 -6.37 -13.24
N ARG A 25 21.43 -6.32 -14.57
CA ARG A 25 22.52 -6.87 -15.38
C ARG A 25 23.80 -6.07 -15.16
N LEU A 26 24.93 -6.76 -15.02
CA LEU A 26 26.24 -6.10 -14.96
C LEU A 26 26.61 -5.47 -16.31
N SER A 27 27.26 -4.31 -16.28
CA SER A 27 27.77 -3.63 -17.49
C SER A 27 28.93 -4.39 -18.15
N GLU A 28 29.69 -5.15 -17.34
CA GLU A 28 30.86 -5.91 -17.79
C GLU A 28 30.76 -7.37 -17.36
N GLY A 29 31.01 -8.28 -18.31
CA GLY A 29 30.92 -9.73 -18.13
C GLY A 29 29.50 -10.26 -18.11
N VAL A 30 29.35 -11.53 -17.70
CA VAL A 30 28.04 -12.16 -17.45
C VAL A 30 27.82 -12.28 -15.96
N GLY A 31 26.72 -11.69 -15.49
CA GLY A 31 26.36 -11.70 -14.09
C GLY A 31 25.25 -10.71 -13.76
N VAL A 32 24.88 -10.71 -12.49
CA VAL A 32 23.85 -9.83 -11.94
C VAL A 32 24.35 -9.11 -10.68
N ARG A 33 23.83 -7.91 -10.46
CA ARG A 33 23.84 -7.23 -9.17
C ARG A 33 22.46 -7.38 -8.54
N LEU A 34 22.42 -8.02 -7.39
CA LEU A 34 21.25 -8.02 -6.52
C LEU A 34 21.33 -6.82 -5.59
N ARG A 35 20.22 -6.15 -5.38
CA ARG A 35 20.06 -5.15 -4.32
C ARG A 35 19.03 -5.64 -3.32
N LEU A 36 19.45 -5.77 -2.06
CA LEU A 36 18.61 -6.24 -0.96
C LEU A 36 18.20 -5.09 -0.05
N ASN A 37 17.00 -5.20 0.51
CA ASN A 37 16.47 -4.33 1.55
C ASN A 37 16.10 -5.16 2.80
N THR A 38 15.94 -4.49 3.93
CA THR A 38 15.61 -5.12 5.21
C THR A 38 14.86 -4.15 6.13
N CYS A 39 13.95 -4.69 6.94
CA CYS A 39 13.30 -3.97 8.02
C CYS A 39 13.93 -4.23 9.40
N ILE A 40 15.07 -4.94 9.48
CA ILE A 40 15.76 -5.20 10.76
C ILE A 40 16.16 -3.87 11.41
N LYS A 41 15.71 -3.68 12.66
CA LYS A 41 16.08 -2.52 13.48
C LYS A 41 17.58 -2.52 13.73
N GLU A 42 18.18 -1.33 13.67
CA GLU A 42 19.62 -1.14 13.82
C GLU A 42 20.44 -2.00 12.86
N PHE A 43 19.98 -2.15 11.61
CA PHE A 43 20.71 -2.88 10.57
C PHE A 43 22.19 -2.46 10.49
N SER A 44 23.07 -3.46 10.37
CA SER A 44 24.51 -3.29 10.20
C SER A 44 24.97 -3.74 8.82
N HIS A 45 24.68 -4.98 8.44
CA HIS A 45 25.11 -5.55 7.17
C HIS A 45 24.32 -6.83 6.83
N PHE A 46 24.32 -7.19 5.56
CA PHE A 46 24.03 -8.54 5.11
C PHE A 46 25.29 -9.39 5.20
N LEU A 47 25.18 -10.59 5.73
CA LEU A 47 26.19 -11.64 5.64
C LEU A 47 25.72 -12.65 4.60
N TYR A 48 26.54 -12.89 3.57
CA TYR A 48 26.17 -13.80 2.49
C TYR A 48 27.30 -14.72 2.05
N THR A 49 26.96 -15.88 1.50
CA THR A 49 27.87 -16.80 0.82
C THR A 49 27.33 -17.08 -0.58
N ILE A 50 28.22 -17.43 -1.51
CA ILE A 50 27.87 -17.89 -2.86
C ILE A 50 28.54 -19.25 -3.03
N ASP A 51 27.78 -20.29 -3.37
CA ASP A 51 28.29 -21.65 -3.61
C ASP A 51 29.20 -22.18 -2.49
N ASN A 52 28.83 -21.90 -1.23
CA ASN A 52 29.59 -22.25 -0.02
C ASN A 52 30.99 -21.62 0.10
N MET A 53 31.29 -20.58 -0.68
CA MET A 53 32.49 -19.77 -0.52
C MET A 53 32.50 -19.03 0.82
N PRO A 54 33.67 -18.55 1.30
CA PRO A 54 33.76 -17.83 2.56
C PRO A 54 32.76 -16.67 2.66
N PRO A 55 32.13 -16.47 3.84
CA PRO A 55 31.14 -15.40 4.03
C PRO A 55 31.70 -14.01 3.72
N LYS A 56 30.90 -13.25 2.99
CA LYS A 56 31.15 -11.85 2.65
C LYS A 56 30.14 -10.96 3.36
N ARG A 57 30.54 -9.72 3.60
CA ARG A 57 29.67 -8.69 4.19
C ARG A 57 29.29 -7.68 3.11
N SER A 58 28.02 -7.27 3.11
CA SER A 58 27.52 -6.13 2.33
C SER A 58 26.79 -5.19 3.27
N SER A 59 27.31 -3.99 3.47
CA SER A 59 26.65 -2.93 4.25
C SER A 59 25.69 -2.08 3.40
N ASP A 60 25.82 -2.15 2.08
CA ASP A 60 25.06 -1.36 1.10
C ASP A 60 23.91 -2.15 0.44
N GLY A 61 23.76 -3.43 0.80
CA GLY A 61 22.74 -4.32 0.24
C GLY A 61 23.09 -4.88 -1.13
N GLN A 62 24.29 -4.62 -1.67
CA GLN A 62 24.70 -5.12 -2.98
C GLN A 62 25.40 -6.48 -2.90
N ILE A 63 24.91 -7.43 -3.69
CA ILE A 63 25.55 -8.73 -3.92
C ILE A 63 25.80 -8.89 -5.42
N ILE A 64 27.05 -9.14 -5.81
CA ILE A 64 27.43 -9.35 -7.20
C ILE A 64 27.67 -10.84 -7.43
N VAL A 65 26.99 -11.38 -8.45
CA VAL A 65 27.12 -12.76 -8.89
C VAL A 65 27.66 -12.75 -10.31
N ARG A 66 28.75 -13.48 -10.56
CA ARG A 66 29.40 -13.56 -11.87
C ARG A 66 29.51 -15.02 -12.32
N PHE A 67 29.37 -15.24 -13.62
CA PHE A 67 29.55 -16.53 -14.26
C PHE A 67 30.83 -16.48 -15.10
N GLU A 68 31.76 -17.38 -14.83
CA GLU A 68 33.13 -17.30 -15.35
C GLU A 68 33.24 -17.63 -16.84
N ASP A 69 32.44 -18.59 -17.33
CA ASP A 69 32.47 -19.03 -18.72
C ASP A 69 31.13 -18.72 -19.42
N PRO A 70 31.02 -17.56 -20.11
CA PRO A 70 29.77 -17.16 -20.76
C PRO A 70 29.40 -18.00 -21.98
N HIS A 71 30.32 -18.84 -22.48
CA HIS A 71 30.11 -19.66 -23.67
C HIS A 71 29.97 -21.15 -23.36
N LYS A 72 30.09 -21.53 -22.08
CA LYS A 72 29.97 -22.92 -21.65
C LYS A 72 28.61 -23.46 -22.09
N PRO A 73 28.54 -24.57 -22.85
CA PRO A 73 27.28 -25.08 -23.37
C PRO A 73 26.56 -25.97 -22.34
N VAL A 74 26.62 -25.60 -21.07
CA VAL A 74 25.93 -26.27 -19.97
C VAL A 74 25.32 -25.21 -19.07
N GLU A 75 24.26 -25.58 -18.37
CA GLU A 75 23.70 -24.78 -17.30
C GLU A 75 24.78 -24.46 -16.26
N GLN A 76 24.82 -23.20 -15.84
CA GLN A 76 25.56 -22.74 -14.67
C GLN A 76 24.56 -22.19 -13.66
N HIS A 77 24.84 -22.33 -12.37
CA HIS A 77 24.04 -21.73 -11.33
C HIS A 77 24.92 -21.19 -10.21
N ALA A 78 24.36 -20.28 -9.42
CA ALA A 78 24.95 -19.73 -8.22
C ALA A 78 23.91 -19.71 -7.12
N LEU A 79 24.24 -20.36 -6.00
CA LEU A 79 23.39 -20.45 -4.82
C LEU A 79 23.85 -19.45 -3.77
N ILE A 80 23.01 -18.47 -3.48
CA ILE A 80 23.31 -17.39 -2.55
C ILE A 80 22.55 -17.63 -1.25
N TYR A 81 23.29 -17.75 -0.15
CA TYR A 81 22.70 -17.72 1.18
C TYR A 81 22.92 -16.33 1.77
N VAL A 82 21.89 -15.71 2.31
CA VAL A 82 21.99 -14.37 2.90
C VAL A 82 21.21 -14.27 4.20
N LYS A 83 21.77 -13.54 5.17
CA LYS A 83 21.05 -13.09 6.37
C LYS A 83 21.34 -11.63 6.64
N ALA A 84 20.36 -10.91 7.19
CA ALA A 84 20.55 -9.55 7.68
C ALA A 84 21.03 -9.60 9.14
N VAL A 85 21.93 -8.70 9.52
CA VAL A 85 22.55 -8.64 10.85
C VAL A 85 22.43 -7.22 11.40
N SER A 86 21.92 -7.08 12.62
CA SER A 86 21.84 -5.81 13.35
C SER A 86 23.20 -5.44 13.99
N LYS A 87 23.32 -4.19 14.44
CA LYS A 87 24.48 -3.71 15.23
C LYS A 87 24.63 -4.43 16.56
N THR A 88 23.53 -4.95 17.12
CA THR A 88 23.51 -5.74 18.36
C THR A 88 23.81 -7.22 18.15
N GLY A 89 23.97 -7.67 16.89
CA GLY A 89 24.27 -9.07 16.56
C GLY A 89 23.04 -9.96 16.38
N ILE A 90 21.82 -9.41 16.47
CA ILE A 90 20.58 -10.12 16.10
C ILE A 90 20.61 -10.35 14.58
N SER A 91 20.25 -11.55 14.13
CA SER A 91 20.21 -11.89 12.71
C SER A 91 18.88 -12.48 12.29
N SER A 92 18.46 -12.20 11.04
CA SER A 92 17.35 -12.91 10.39
C SER A 92 17.64 -14.41 10.29
N LYS A 93 16.59 -15.17 9.94
CA LYS A 93 16.81 -16.50 9.36
C LYS A 93 17.65 -16.39 8.07
N PRO A 94 18.42 -17.43 7.70
CA PRO A 94 19.03 -17.50 6.38
C PRO A 94 17.96 -17.56 5.29
N HIS A 95 18.21 -16.85 4.20
CA HIS A 95 17.42 -16.82 2.99
C HIS A 95 18.26 -17.31 1.81
N VAL A 96 17.61 -17.86 0.81
CA VAL A 96 18.24 -18.49 -0.35
C VAL A 96 17.76 -17.83 -1.64
N ILE A 97 18.71 -17.52 -2.52
CA ILE A 97 18.45 -17.08 -3.90
C ILE A 97 19.27 -17.97 -4.83
N ASN A 98 18.60 -18.64 -5.77
CA ASN A 98 19.23 -19.47 -6.79
C ASN A 98 19.17 -18.78 -8.15
N ILE A 99 20.33 -18.55 -8.75
CA ILE A 99 20.43 -17.87 -10.04
C ILE A 99 21.04 -18.80 -11.06
N HIS A 100 20.31 -19.05 -12.12
CA HIS A 100 20.73 -19.85 -13.25
C HIS A 100 21.22 -18.98 -14.39
N TYR A 101 22.20 -19.48 -15.10
CA TYR A 101 22.72 -18.92 -16.33
C TYR A 101 22.70 -19.98 -17.43
N TYR A 102 21.98 -19.66 -18.50
CA TYR A 102 21.91 -20.43 -19.73
C TYR A 102 22.60 -19.64 -20.84
N SER A 103 23.74 -20.12 -21.31
CA SER A 103 24.48 -19.50 -22.42
C SER A 103 23.72 -19.64 -23.75
N ARG A 104 24.17 -18.92 -24.79
CA ARG A 104 23.61 -19.12 -26.14
C ARG A 104 23.93 -20.52 -26.65
N GLU A 105 25.10 -21.03 -26.29
CA GLU A 105 25.64 -22.30 -26.69
C GLU A 105 24.83 -23.45 -26.07
N PHE A 106 24.37 -23.30 -24.81
CA PHE A 106 23.41 -24.22 -24.18
C PHE A 106 22.13 -24.36 -25.01
N TRP A 107 21.52 -23.24 -25.41
CA TRP A 107 20.29 -23.27 -26.22
C TRP A 107 20.52 -23.85 -27.61
N ARG A 108 21.67 -23.55 -28.24
CA ARG A 108 22.04 -24.06 -29.57
C ARG A 108 22.16 -25.57 -29.61
N GLN A 109 22.62 -26.21 -28.53
CA GLN A 109 22.67 -27.68 -28.46
C GLN A 109 21.27 -28.31 -28.59
N SER A 110 20.23 -27.58 -28.17
CA SER A 110 18.83 -27.99 -28.31
C SER A 110 18.18 -27.49 -29.61
N GLY A 111 18.96 -26.96 -30.56
CA GLY A 111 18.46 -26.41 -31.82
C GLY A 111 17.76 -25.06 -31.71
N LEU A 112 17.88 -24.37 -30.56
CA LEU A 112 17.21 -23.10 -30.29
C LEU A 112 18.14 -21.90 -30.51
N THR A 113 17.54 -20.76 -30.86
CA THR A 113 18.25 -19.49 -31.11
C THR A 113 18.01 -18.45 -30.01
N HIS A 114 17.68 -18.89 -28.79
CA HIS A 114 17.46 -17.99 -27.67
C HIS A 114 18.73 -17.19 -27.33
N PRO A 115 18.60 -15.93 -26.85
CA PRO A 115 19.72 -15.24 -26.24
C PRO A 115 20.17 -15.96 -24.96
N ALA A 116 21.36 -15.63 -24.47
CA ALA A 116 21.76 -16.08 -23.14
C ALA A 116 20.80 -15.49 -22.10
N GLN A 117 20.47 -16.26 -21.08
CA GLN A 117 19.49 -15.89 -20.05
C GLN A 117 20.08 -16.05 -18.67
N LEU A 118 19.81 -15.06 -17.82
CA LEU A 118 20.02 -15.11 -16.38
C LEU A 118 18.65 -15.15 -15.73
N ILE A 119 18.39 -16.17 -14.92
CA ILE A 119 17.08 -16.44 -14.35
C ILE A 119 17.26 -16.62 -12.85
N VAL A 120 16.57 -15.80 -12.04
CA VAL A 120 16.37 -16.13 -10.63
C VAL A 120 15.35 -17.27 -10.60
N GLU A 121 15.84 -18.50 -10.49
CA GLU A 121 15.04 -19.72 -10.63
C GLU A 121 14.19 -19.97 -9.39
N SER A 122 14.76 -19.71 -8.22
CA SER A 122 14.05 -19.79 -6.94
C SER A 122 14.59 -18.77 -5.96
N MET A 123 13.71 -18.29 -5.10
CA MET A 123 14.07 -17.49 -3.94
C MET A 123 13.00 -17.66 -2.85
N ASP A 124 13.42 -17.54 -1.59
CA ASP A 124 12.52 -17.52 -0.43
C ASP A 124 12.33 -16.12 0.18
N THR A 125 12.73 -15.10 -0.58
CA THR A 125 12.50 -13.67 -0.27
C THR A 125 11.43 -13.08 -1.19
N PHE A 126 10.85 -11.96 -0.78
CA PHE A 126 9.85 -11.25 -1.58
C PHE A 126 10.49 -10.14 -2.42
N LEU A 127 9.91 -9.88 -3.59
CA LEU A 127 10.20 -8.67 -4.34
C LEU A 127 9.54 -7.49 -3.65
N SER A 128 10.31 -6.44 -3.38
CA SER A 128 9.76 -5.19 -2.85
C SER A 128 10.57 -4.01 -3.35
N SER A 129 9.97 -3.22 -4.24
CA SER A 129 10.54 -1.97 -4.75
C SER A 129 10.35 -0.80 -3.79
N SER A 130 9.37 -0.88 -2.88
CA SER A 130 9.01 0.13 -1.89
C SER A 130 8.96 -0.44 -0.46
N ARG A 131 8.84 0.44 0.53
CA ARG A 131 8.59 0.13 1.95
C ARG A 131 7.20 0.59 2.36
N VAL A 132 6.66 0.06 3.45
CA VAL A 132 5.38 0.50 4.02
C VAL A 132 5.37 2.01 4.26
N GLU A 133 6.47 2.56 4.76
CA GLU A 133 6.61 3.98 5.10
C GLU A 133 6.58 4.89 3.86
N ASP A 134 6.95 4.38 2.69
CA ASP A 134 6.91 5.15 1.43
C ASP A 134 5.46 5.48 1.04
N TRP A 135 4.47 4.75 1.58
CA TRP A 135 3.04 4.94 1.34
C TRP A 135 2.33 5.75 2.42
N THR A 136 3.02 6.13 3.50
CA THR A 136 2.50 7.03 4.54
C THR A 136 3.01 8.45 4.29
N THR A 137 2.33 9.17 3.41
CA THR A 137 2.81 10.48 2.89
C THR A 137 2.56 11.66 3.83
N GLN A 138 1.78 11.47 4.91
CA GLN A 138 1.43 12.54 5.83
C GLN A 138 2.60 12.89 6.75
N TYR A 139 2.96 14.17 6.79
CA TYR A 139 3.89 14.68 7.80
C TYR A 139 3.14 14.96 9.10
N ILE A 140 3.55 14.29 10.19
CA ILE A 140 2.95 14.47 11.52
C ILE A 140 3.93 15.18 12.46
N THR A 141 3.52 16.34 12.97
CA THR A 141 4.27 17.13 13.96
C THR A 141 4.24 16.50 15.36
N ARG A 142 5.10 16.98 16.26
CA ARG A 142 5.13 16.51 17.66
C ARG A 142 3.85 16.91 18.41
N GLU A 143 3.33 18.09 18.11
CA GLU A 143 2.12 18.65 18.68
C GLU A 143 0.92 17.78 18.30
N GLU A 144 0.82 17.38 17.04
CA GLU A 144 -0.23 16.48 16.54
C GLU A 144 -0.15 15.09 17.16
N ARG A 145 1.05 14.51 17.29
CA ARG A 145 1.22 13.24 18.04
C ARG A 145 0.73 13.37 19.47
N SER A 146 1.06 14.47 20.14
CA SER A 146 0.65 14.72 21.53
C SER A 146 -0.87 14.90 21.64
N TYR A 147 -1.47 15.62 20.70
CA TYR A 147 -2.91 15.80 20.59
C TYR A 147 -3.62 14.44 20.40
N ALA A 148 -3.20 13.64 19.42
CA ALA A 148 -3.79 12.34 19.12
C ALA A 148 -3.66 11.37 20.31
N GLN A 149 -2.48 11.33 20.94
CA GLN A 149 -2.26 10.51 22.13
C GLN A 149 -3.18 10.90 23.30
N LYS A 150 -3.37 12.21 23.52
CA LYS A 150 -4.28 12.70 24.57
C LYS A 150 -5.74 12.37 24.26
N LYS A 151 -6.15 12.46 22.99
CA LYS A 151 -7.53 12.33 22.55
C LYS A 151 -7.97 10.86 22.43
N TRP A 152 -7.15 10.02 21.78
CA TRP A 152 -7.51 8.65 21.40
C TRP A 152 -6.53 7.60 21.91
N GLY A 153 -5.42 7.98 22.57
CA GLY A 153 -4.38 7.03 22.98
C GLY A 153 -4.87 5.92 23.91
N SER A 154 -5.88 6.19 24.75
CA SER A 154 -6.50 5.17 25.63
C SER A 154 -7.26 4.08 24.86
N LEU A 155 -7.75 4.37 23.65
CA LEU A 155 -8.41 3.40 22.78
C LEU A 155 -7.40 2.39 22.23
N ILE A 156 -6.16 2.84 21.98
CA ILE A 156 -5.12 2.04 21.34
C ILE A 156 -4.36 1.17 22.35
N VAL A 157 -3.97 1.75 23.49
CA VAL A 157 -3.09 1.06 24.47
C VAL A 157 -3.73 -0.21 25.05
N ASN A 158 -5.06 -0.26 25.12
CA ASN A 158 -5.79 -1.40 25.69
C ASN A 158 -6.20 -2.45 24.64
N ALA A 159 -5.87 -2.23 23.37
CA ALA A 159 -6.26 -3.13 22.30
C ALA A 159 -5.42 -4.41 22.29
N LYS A 160 -6.05 -5.52 21.88
CA LYS A 160 -5.39 -6.83 21.78
C LYS A 160 -4.42 -6.94 20.59
N SER A 161 -4.67 -6.16 19.56
CA SER A 161 -3.86 -6.03 18.36
C SER A 161 -3.97 -4.61 17.82
N ASP A 162 -3.05 -4.25 16.95
CA ASP A 162 -3.09 -3.03 16.15
C ASP A 162 -4.37 -2.92 15.31
N TYR A 163 -4.85 -4.02 14.71
CA TYR A 163 -6.11 -3.99 13.97
C TYR A 163 -7.33 -3.71 14.87
N GLU A 164 -7.41 -4.34 16.04
CA GLU A 164 -8.47 -4.02 17.03
C GLU A 164 -8.37 -2.58 17.54
N ALA A 165 -7.14 -2.07 17.70
CA ALA A 165 -6.88 -0.69 18.08
C ALA A 165 -7.44 0.30 17.06
N VAL A 166 -7.16 0.04 15.78
CA VAL A 166 -7.65 0.85 14.67
C VAL A 166 -9.17 0.80 14.58
N LYS A 167 -9.80 -0.38 14.73
CA LYS A 167 -11.26 -0.48 14.78
C LYS A 167 -11.85 0.36 15.91
N ALA A 168 -11.24 0.37 17.09
CA ALA A 168 -11.68 1.20 18.20
C ALA A 168 -11.60 2.70 17.87
N LEU A 169 -10.51 3.15 17.24
CA LEU A 169 -10.37 4.52 16.76
C LEU A 169 -11.41 4.86 15.68
N ALA A 170 -11.59 4.00 14.68
CA ALA A 170 -12.54 4.19 13.60
C ALA A 170 -13.98 4.33 14.14
N LYS A 171 -14.40 3.45 15.07
CA LYS A 171 -15.70 3.55 15.75
C LYS A 171 -15.86 4.86 16.51
N SER A 172 -14.84 5.27 17.27
CA SER A 172 -14.87 6.55 18.01
C SER A 172 -15.04 7.74 17.06
N LEU A 173 -14.35 7.75 15.92
CA LEU A 173 -14.48 8.83 14.94
C LEU A 173 -15.81 8.79 14.20
N ILE A 174 -16.34 7.61 13.86
CA ILE A 174 -17.69 7.47 13.31
C ILE A 174 -18.70 8.04 14.31
N ASP A 175 -18.61 7.65 15.58
CA ASP A 175 -19.51 8.11 16.64
C ASP A 175 -19.49 9.64 16.83
N ASP A 176 -18.29 10.23 16.82
CA ASP A 176 -18.11 11.68 16.97
C ASP A 176 -18.70 12.45 15.77
N LEU A 177 -18.46 11.94 14.56
CA LEU A 177 -18.65 12.70 13.33
C LEU A 177 -19.97 12.42 12.61
N GLU A 178 -20.71 11.36 12.98
CA GLU A 178 -21.93 10.94 12.26
C GLU A 178 -23.02 12.01 12.24
N GLN A 179 -23.19 12.76 13.33
CA GLN A 179 -24.19 13.82 13.40
C GLN A 179 -23.83 15.04 12.52
N PHE A 180 -22.57 15.15 12.09
CA PHE A 180 -22.07 16.29 11.32
C PHE A 180 -21.86 15.97 9.84
N ARG A 181 -22.37 14.82 9.37
CA ARG A 181 -22.34 14.46 7.94
C ARG A 181 -23.02 15.54 7.10
N GLY A 182 -22.41 15.90 5.98
CA GLY A 182 -22.95 16.91 5.07
C GLY A 182 -21.91 17.46 4.13
N ILE A 183 -22.26 18.54 3.44
CA ILE A 183 -21.36 19.24 2.51
C ILE A 183 -20.47 20.20 3.33
N PRO A 184 -19.15 19.98 3.39
CA PRO A 184 -18.24 20.88 4.08
C PRO A 184 -18.15 22.24 3.36
N SER A 185 -17.85 23.30 4.11
CA SER A 185 -17.50 24.60 3.53
C SER A 185 -16.09 24.62 2.94
N ASP A 186 -15.82 25.58 2.05
CA ASP A 186 -14.48 25.80 1.48
C ASP A 186 -13.40 26.11 2.52
N GLU A 187 -13.78 26.53 3.72
CA GLU A 187 -12.83 26.77 4.81
C GLU A 187 -12.19 25.48 5.31
N MET A 188 -12.91 24.35 5.29
CA MET A 188 -12.41 23.06 5.78
C MET A 188 -11.12 22.65 5.09
N GLY A 189 -11.02 22.97 3.81
CA GLY A 189 -9.89 22.56 3.02
C GLY A 189 -8.62 23.41 3.15
N LYS A 190 -8.70 24.52 3.89
CA LYS A 190 -7.53 25.32 4.30
C LYS A 190 -6.94 24.84 5.62
N LEU A 191 -7.59 23.89 6.28
CA LEU A 191 -7.29 23.42 7.63
C LEU A 191 -6.58 22.06 7.58
N SER A 192 -5.72 21.81 8.55
CA SER A 192 -5.19 20.47 8.83
C SER A 192 -6.30 19.50 9.23
N PRO A 193 -6.10 18.17 9.14
CA PRO A 193 -7.12 17.21 9.52
C PRO A 193 -7.61 17.37 10.98
N PHE A 194 -6.74 17.69 11.94
CA PHE A 194 -7.20 17.91 13.33
C PHE A 194 -7.93 19.24 13.51
N GLU A 195 -7.57 20.29 12.79
CA GLU A 195 -8.35 21.54 12.78
C GLU A 195 -9.73 21.34 12.13
N GLN A 196 -9.83 20.51 11.09
CA GLN A 196 -11.10 20.07 10.49
C GLN A 196 -11.96 19.34 11.53
N TYR A 197 -11.39 18.36 12.24
CA TYR A 197 -12.08 17.65 13.32
C TYR A 197 -12.60 18.62 14.39
N GLU A 198 -11.75 19.49 14.94
CA GLU A 198 -12.14 20.44 15.99
C GLU A 198 -13.22 21.43 15.53
N ARG A 199 -13.14 21.91 14.28
CA ARG A 199 -14.15 22.81 13.71
C ARG A 199 -15.52 22.15 13.63
N VAL A 200 -15.56 20.88 13.24
CA VAL A 200 -16.77 20.07 13.12
C VAL A 200 -17.34 19.75 14.50
N MET A 201 -16.49 19.35 15.45
CA MET A 201 -16.91 19.12 16.84
C MET A 201 -17.45 20.37 17.53
N ALA A 202 -17.03 21.56 17.08
CA ALA A 202 -17.60 22.84 17.51
C ALA A 202 -18.94 23.20 16.83
N GLY A 203 -19.49 22.34 15.98
CA GLY A 203 -20.74 22.54 15.24
C GLY A 203 -20.67 23.62 14.16
N LYS A 204 -19.46 23.92 13.66
CA LYS A 204 -19.23 25.03 12.71
C LYS A 204 -19.19 24.60 11.24
N ASP A 205 -19.18 23.29 10.97
CA ASP A 205 -19.04 22.76 9.62
C ASP A 205 -19.52 21.31 9.53
N HIS A 206 -19.45 20.75 8.33
CA HIS A 206 -19.79 19.37 8.04
C HIS A 206 -18.59 18.54 7.57
N VAL A 207 -18.78 17.23 7.48
CA VAL A 207 -17.80 16.30 6.91
C VAL A 207 -18.42 15.37 5.89
N TRP A 208 -17.66 15.09 4.84
CA TRP A 208 -17.92 14.01 3.88
C TRP A 208 -16.70 13.08 3.76
N CYS A 209 -16.71 12.19 2.77
CA CYS A 209 -15.73 11.11 2.62
C CYS A 209 -14.27 11.59 2.68
N GLY A 210 -13.91 12.65 1.95
CA GLY A 210 -12.54 13.19 1.95
C GLY A 210 -12.07 13.73 3.29
N ASN A 211 -12.94 14.37 4.09
CA ASN A 211 -12.55 14.84 5.43
C ASN A 211 -12.35 13.65 6.37
N LEU A 212 -13.21 12.64 6.28
CA LEU A 212 -13.17 11.48 7.17
C LEU A 212 -11.93 10.63 6.92
N SER A 213 -11.60 10.36 5.66
CA SER A 213 -10.38 9.65 5.31
C SER A 213 -9.15 10.41 5.78
N ALA A 214 -9.11 11.74 5.57
CA ALA A 214 -8.01 12.58 6.01
C ALA A 214 -7.85 12.62 7.54
N ILE A 215 -8.95 12.83 8.29
CA ILE A 215 -8.94 12.85 9.76
C ILE A 215 -8.48 11.49 10.31
N PHE A 216 -9.05 10.41 9.79
CA PHE A 216 -8.74 9.06 10.27
C PHE A 216 -7.31 8.64 9.97
N SER A 217 -6.82 8.86 8.75
CA SER A 217 -5.45 8.50 8.41
C SER A 217 -4.44 9.34 9.20
N HIS A 218 -4.72 10.62 9.41
CA HIS A 218 -3.87 11.52 10.20
C HIS A 218 -3.85 11.10 11.67
N ALA A 219 -5.00 10.72 12.24
CA ALA A 219 -5.07 10.17 13.59
C ALA A 219 -4.28 8.85 13.73
N CYS A 220 -4.43 7.93 12.77
CA CYS A 220 -3.65 6.67 12.76
C CYS A 220 -2.15 6.94 12.72
N ASN A 221 -1.69 7.75 11.76
CA ASN A 221 -0.28 8.09 11.59
C ASN A 221 0.28 8.81 12.83
N ALA A 222 -0.50 9.69 13.45
CA ALA A 222 -0.11 10.38 14.69
C ALA A 222 0.00 9.45 15.91
N LEU A 223 -0.75 8.34 15.91
CA LEU A 223 -0.68 7.28 16.91
C LEU A 223 0.36 6.20 16.56
N GLY A 224 1.10 6.37 15.46
CA GLY A 224 2.16 5.46 15.02
C GLY A 224 1.67 4.23 14.27
N ILE A 225 0.43 4.25 13.78
CA ILE A 225 -0.14 3.18 12.94
C ILE A 225 -0.07 3.66 11.49
N PRO A 226 0.71 3.00 10.60
CA PRO A 226 0.82 3.42 9.22
C PRO A 226 -0.55 3.38 8.54
N CYS A 227 -0.97 4.52 7.99
CA CYS A 227 -2.24 4.66 7.28
C CYS A 227 -2.07 5.54 6.05
N ARG A 228 -2.71 5.13 4.95
CA ARG A 228 -2.75 5.89 3.70
C ARG A 228 -4.17 6.24 3.33
N CYS A 229 -4.36 7.48 2.88
CA CYS A 229 -5.58 7.91 2.22
C CYS A 229 -5.56 7.43 0.78
N ILE A 230 -6.72 7.02 0.28
CA ILE A 230 -6.92 6.59 -1.09
C ILE A 230 -8.11 7.35 -1.65
N GLU A 231 -7.88 7.94 -2.81
CA GLU A 231 -8.89 8.70 -3.51
C GLU A 231 -9.31 8.01 -4.77
N MET A 232 -10.62 7.89 -4.90
CA MET A 232 -11.27 7.35 -6.05
C MET A 232 -11.67 8.54 -6.90
N ILE A 233 -10.94 8.74 -8.00
CA ILE A 233 -11.16 9.83 -8.95
C ILE A 233 -11.68 9.32 -10.28
N TYR A 234 -12.39 10.18 -10.99
CA TYR A 234 -13.15 9.85 -12.20
C TYR A 234 -12.27 9.71 -13.42
N PRO A 235 -12.45 8.63 -14.18
CA PRO A 235 -12.37 8.77 -15.62
C PRO A 235 -13.29 7.83 -16.40
N TRP A 236 -13.98 8.43 -17.39
CA TRP A 236 -14.00 7.79 -18.70
C TRP A 236 -13.81 8.84 -19.80
N ARG A 237 -12.58 8.89 -20.32
CA ARG A 237 -12.08 9.74 -21.43
C ARG A 237 -12.29 11.27 -21.30
N GLN A 238 -11.32 11.94 -20.67
CA GLN A 238 -10.95 13.31 -21.06
C GLN A 238 -9.46 13.32 -21.44
N LEU A 239 -9.18 13.03 -22.70
CA LEU A 239 -7.93 13.39 -23.35
C LEU A 239 -8.23 14.51 -24.38
N PRO A 240 -7.41 15.57 -24.44
CA PRO A 240 -6.21 15.78 -23.63
C PRO A 240 -6.52 16.47 -22.30
N TRP A 241 -5.83 16.01 -21.25
CA TRP A 241 -5.62 16.77 -20.02
C TRP A 241 -5.00 18.15 -20.36
N PRO A 242 -5.38 19.27 -19.70
CA PRO A 242 -6.34 19.41 -18.59
C PRO A 242 -7.66 20.02 -19.07
N ILE A 243 -8.74 19.23 -19.18
CA ILE A 243 -10.11 19.78 -19.32
C ILE A 243 -10.91 19.44 -18.06
N ASN A 244 -10.36 19.78 -16.90
CA ASN A 244 -11.11 19.88 -15.65
C ASN A 244 -11.76 21.26 -15.46
N LYS A 245 -11.83 22.08 -16.51
CA LYS A 245 -12.66 23.28 -16.45
C LYS A 245 -14.07 22.88 -16.89
N PRO A 246 -15.11 23.12 -16.06
CA PRO A 246 -16.47 23.07 -16.55
C PRO A 246 -16.55 23.90 -17.83
N ASP A 247 -17.44 23.52 -18.76
CA ASP A 247 -17.76 24.42 -19.86
C ASP A 247 -18.11 25.79 -19.24
N PRO A 248 -17.35 26.87 -19.55
CA PRO A 248 -17.57 28.16 -18.93
C PRO A 248 -18.95 28.75 -19.23
N GLU A 249 -19.66 28.25 -20.25
CA GLU A 249 -21.03 28.66 -20.56
C GLU A 249 -22.09 27.80 -19.87
N GLU A 250 -21.88 26.48 -19.75
CA GLU A 250 -22.89 25.57 -19.20
C GLU A 250 -22.73 25.29 -17.69
N GLY A 251 -21.52 25.44 -17.13
CA GLY A 251 -21.27 25.39 -15.69
C GLY A 251 -21.45 24.02 -15.02
N TYR A 252 -21.55 22.91 -15.76
CA TYR A 252 -21.67 21.56 -15.19
C TYR A 252 -20.56 20.59 -15.66
N GLN A 253 -20.39 19.49 -14.92
CA GLN A 253 -19.47 18.39 -15.26
C GLN A 253 -20.26 17.07 -15.32
N LEU A 254 -20.00 16.26 -16.34
CA LEU A 254 -20.55 14.91 -16.45
C LEU A 254 -19.59 13.91 -15.80
N LEU A 255 -20.11 13.13 -14.85
CA LEU A 255 -19.36 12.13 -14.09
C LEU A 255 -20.07 10.78 -14.19
N LEU A 256 -19.30 9.70 -14.39
CA LEU A 256 -19.87 8.34 -14.44
C LEU A 256 -20.06 7.70 -13.07
N ALA A 257 -19.36 8.18 -12.05
CA ALA A 257 -19.51 7.78 -10.66
C ALA A 257 -19.46 9.01 -9.77
N ASP A 258 -19.63 8.84 -8.47
CA ASP A 258 -19.22 9.82 -7.45
C ASP A 258 -17.81 9.47 -6.95
N GLY A 259 -17.06 10.51 -6.60
CA GLY A 259 -15.69 10.44 -6.14
C GLY A 259 -15.73 10.08 -4.66
N HIS A 260 -14.70 9.38 -4.21
CA HIS A 260 -14.73 8.83 -2.86
C HIS A 260 -13.36 8.85 -2.21
N GLY A 261 -13.31 9.27 -0.94
CA GLY A 261 -12.14 9.18 -0.09
C GLY A 261 -12.26 8.00 0.87
N THR A 262 -11.24 7.16 0.92
CA THR A 262 -11.19 5.97 1.78
C THR A 262 -9.77 5.76 2.32
N THR A 263 -9.54 4.71 3.11
CA THR A 263 -8.24 4.48 3.75
C THR A 263 -7.81 3.02 3.74
N GLU A 264 -6.50 2.81 3.81
CA GLU A 264 -5.92 1.53 4.21
C GLU A 264 -4.95 1.76 5.37
N ILE A 265 -4.99 0.88 6.35
CA ILE A 265 -4.01 0.81 7.43
C ILE A 265 -3.08 -0.38 7.20
N PHE A 266 -1.80 -0.24 7.53
CA PHE A 266 -0.92 -1.39 7.58
C PHE A 266 -1.01 -2.03 8.97
N SER A 267 -1.35 -3.31 9.01
CA SER A 267 -1.33 -4.07 10.26
C SER A 267 -0.05 -4.90 10.36
N GLU A 268 0.70 -4.70 11.45
CA GLU A 268 1.86 -5.52 11.81
C GLU A 268 1.46 -6.96 12.12
N SER A 269 0.30 -7.16 12.76
CA SER A 269 -0.16 -8.51 13.14
C SER A 269 -0.47 -9.38 11.93
N TYR A 270 -0.96 -8.76 10.84
CA TYR A 270 -1.24 -9.44 9.58
C TYR A 270 -0.08 -9.29 8.56
N ASN A 271 0.84 -8.35 8.78
CA ASN A 271 1.88 -7.94 7.83
C ASN A 271 1.29 -7.51 6.46
N GLU A 272 0.13 -6.85 6.48
CA GLU A 272 -0.68 -6.54 5.30
C GLU A 272 -1.43 -5.21 5.46
N TRP A 273 -1.77 -4.59 4.31
CA TRP A 273 -2.67 -3.44 4.25
C TRP A 273 -4.12 -3.90 4.36
N ILE A 274 -4.92 -3.19 5.14
CA ILE A 274 -6.32 -3.50 5.43
C ILE A 274 -7.18 -2.31 5.07
N TRP A 275 -8.22 -2.55 4.26
CA TRP A 275 -9.16 -1.50 3.86
C TRP A 275 -10.15 -1.18 4.97
N ILE A 276 -10.30 0.11 5.28
CA ILE A 276 -11.25 0.65 6.24
C ILE A 276 -11.91 1.90 5.66
N ASP A 277 -13.22 2.02 5.84
CA ASP A 277 -14.01 3.12 5.29
C ASP A 277 -15.02 3.68 6.29
N LEU A 278 -14.68 4.82 6.89
CA LEU A 278 -15.54 5.50 7.85
C LEU A 278 -16.82 6.06 7.21
N SER A 279 -16.85 6.30 5.91
CA SER A 279 -18.05 6.81 5.22
C SER A 279 -19.12 5.74 5.12
N PHE A 280 -18.68 4.51 4.87
CA PHE A 280 -19.55 3.35 4.78
C PHE A 280 -19.71 2.63 6.13
N HIS A 281 -19.05 3.07 7.18
CA HIS A 281 -19.02 2.38 8.48
C HIS A 281 -18.43 0.96 8.36
N ILE A 282 -17.48 0.77 7.46
CA ILE A 282 -16.81 -0.50 7.21
C ILE A 282 -15.48 -0.50 7.95
N LEU A 283 -15.30 -1.47 8.83
CA LEU A 283 -14.09 -1.65 9.64
C LEU A 283 -13.12 -2.70 9.06
N GLY A 284 -13.49 -3.32 7.95
CA GLY A 284 -12.72 -4.35 7.25
C GLY A 284 -13.59 -5.16 6.29
N ALA A 285 -12.97 -5.90 5.38
CA ALA A 285 -13.66 -6.76 4.42
C ALA A 285 -13.03 -8.16 4.38
N TYR A 286 -13.83 -9.15 3.99
CA TYR A 286 -13.45 -10.57 3.95
C TYR A 286 -14.06 -11.26 2.72
N LEU A 287 -13.37 -12.26 2.20
CA LEU A 287 -13.89 -13.23 1.23
C LEU A 287 -14.23 -14.53 1.96
N GLY A 288 -15.49 -14.71 2.35
CA GLY A 288 -15.88 -15.77 3.27
C GLY A 288 -15.22 -15.57 4.64
N GLU A 289 -14.31 -16.48 4.99
CA GLU A 289 -13.50 -16.43 6.23
C GLU A 289 -12.06 -15.92 5.98
N VAL A 290 -11.71 -15.61 4.72
CA VAL A 290 -10.37 -15.13 4.34
C VAL A 290 -10.34 -13.61 4.38
N GLY A 291 -9.39 -13.06 5.13
CA GLY A 291 -9.17 -11.63 5.26
C GLY A 291 -8.44 -11.31 6.56
N PRO A 292 -8.35 -10.02 6.94
CA PRO A 292 -8.96 -8.86 6.29
C PRO A 292 -8.34 -8.52 4.91
N LEU A 293 -9.16 -8.00 3.99
CA LEU A 293 -8.77 -7.64 2.62
C LEU A 293 -8.23 -6.20 2.51
N ASN A 294 -7.34 -5.99 1.55
CA ASN A 294 -7.00 -4.65 1.06
C ASN A 294 -8.05 -4.12 0.06
N LEU A 295 -7.93 -2.84 -0.33
CA LEU A 295 -8.92 -2.17 -1.18
C LEU A 295 -8.95 -2.77 -2.59
N PHE A 296 -7.79 -3.12 -3.16
CA PHE A 296 -7.75 -3.72 -4.48
C PHE A 296 -8.46 -5.07 -4.50
N GLU A 297 -8.22 -5.93 -3.51
CA GLU A 297 -8.89 -7.22 -3.38
C GLU A 297 -10.40 -7.04 -3.26
N PHE A 298 -10.84 -6.16 -2.36
CA PHE A 298 -12.26 -5.84 -2.21
C PHE A 298 -12.86 -5.35 -3.54
N TYR A 299 -12.23 -4.39 -4.19
CA TYR A 299 -12.66 -3.84 -5.48
C TYR A 299 -12.74 -4.91 -6.58
N PHE A 300 -11.72 -5.77 -6.68
CA PHE A 300 -11.65 -6.84 -7.66
C PHE A 300 -12.78 -7.85 -7.48
N PHE A 301 -13.00 -8.31 -6.25
CA PHE A 301 -14.06 -9.27 -5.94
C PHE A 301 -15.46 -8.66 -6.03
N LEU A 302 -15.62 -7.38 -5.68
CA LEU A 302 -16.90 -6.66 -5.76
C LEU A 302 -17.35 -6.57 -7.23
N ASN A 303 -16.39 -6.33 -8.12
CA ASN A 303 -16.62 -6.23 -9.56
C ASN A 303 -16.60 -7.59 -10.28
N ASN A 304 -16.47 -8.71 -9.56
CA ASN A 304 -16.52 -10.05 -10.13
C ASN A 304 -17.85 -10.76 -9.77
N PRO A 305 -18.79 -10.91 -10.72
CA PRO A 305 -20.10 -11.49 -10.44
C PRO A 305 -20.06 -12.90 -9.82
N ASN A 306 -19.01 -13.67 -10.08
CA ASN A 306 -18.87 -15.04 -9.57
C ASN A 306 -18.25 -15.10 -8.16
N ARG A 307 -17.93 -13.95 -7.58
CA ARG A 307 -17.23 -13.83 -6.27
C ARG A 307 -17.88 -12.80 -5.35
N ALA A 308 -18.63 -11.84 -5.89
CA ALA A 308 -19.26 -10.78 -5.11
C ALA A 308 -20.14 -11.30 -3.95
N ASP A 309 -20.87 -12.40 -4.15
CA ASP A 309 -21.72 -12.98 -3.10
C ASP A 309 -20.95 -13.55 -1.90
N ALA A 310 -19.66 -13.84 -2.07
CA ALA A 310 -18.80 -14.30 -0.99
C ALA A 310 -18.18 -13.14 -0.19
N LEU A 311 -18.34 -11.90 -0.65
CA LEU A 311 -17.80 -10.74 0.05
C LEU A 311 -18.64 -10.41 1.28
N ARG A 312 -17.91 -10.17 2.37
CA ARG A 312 -18.46 -9.72 3.63
C ARG A 312 -17.72 -8.47 4.10
N VAL A 313 -18.43 -7.64 4.85
CA VAL A 313 -17.87 -6.45 5.48
C VAL A 313 -18.15 -6.49 6.98
N VAL A 314 -17.21 -5.98 7.76
CA VAL A 314 -17.42 -5.70 9.19
C VAL A 314 -18.09 -4.34 9.27
N GLU A 315 -19.42 -4.33 9.29
CA GLU A 315 -20.23 -3.13 9.45
C GLU A 315 -20.29 -2.74 10.92
N TYR A 316 -20.13 -1.45 11.20
CA TYR A 316 -20.40 -0.85 12.49
C TYR A 316 -21.69 -0.04 12.46
N ASP A 317 -22.61 -0.33 13.38
CA ASP A 317 -23.82 0.47 13.57
C ASP A 317 -23.62 1.49 14.71
N PRO A 318 -23.50 2.80 14.42
CA PRO A 318 -23.26 3.81 15.43
C PRO A 318 -24.48 4.11 16.31
N THR A 319 -25.68 3.65 15.94
CA THR A 319 -26.90 3.86 16.74
C THR A 319 -26.95 2.90 17.93
N ILE A 320 -26.67 1.62 17.68
CA ILE A 320 -26.69 0.58 18.72
C ILE A 320 -25.30 0.15 19.20
N LYS A 321 -24.23 0.73 18.63
CA LYS A 321 -22.82 0.52 19.01
C LYS A 321 -22.35 -0.93 18.85
N THR A 322 -22.75 -1.59 17.76
CA THR A 322 -22.42 -3.00 17.50
C THR A 322 -21.71 -3.22 16.17
N GLU A 323 -20.77 -4.16 16.15
CA GLU A 323 -20.12 -4.67 14.95
C GLU A 323 -20.85 -5.92 14.44
N ARG A 324 -21.00 -6.07 13.12
CA ARG A 324 -21.54 -7.27 12.48
C ARG A 324 -20.74 -7.61 11.23
N LEU A 325 -20.40 -8.89 11.09
CA LEU A 325 -19.91 -9.42 9.81
C LEU A 325 -21.11 -9.80 8.95
N ILE A 326 -21.30 -9.10 7.84
CA ILE A 326 -22.49 -9.26 6.98
C ILE A 326 -22.09 -9.36 5.51
N SER A 327 -22.94 -10.02 4.71
CA SER A 327 -22.74 -10.07 3.26
C SER A 327 -22.89 -8.67 2.65
N VAL A 328 -22.07 -8.35 1.64
CA VAL A 328 -22.20 -7.11 0.86
C VAL A 328 -23.59 -6.97 0.23
N THR A 329 -24.28 -8.08 -0.07
CA THR A 329 -25.66 -8.06 -0.61
C THR A 329 -26.70 -7.58 0.41
N GLU A 330 -26.42 -7.75 1.71
CA GLU A 330 -27.27 -7.41 2.85
C GLU A 330 -26.86 -6.08 3.51
N PHE A 331 -25.69 -5.56 3.15
CA PHE A 331 -25.14 -4.31 3.67
C PHE A 331 -26.07 -3.12 3.46
N GLN A 332 -26.31 -2.35 4.53
CA GLN A 332 -27.28 -1.26 4.51
C GLN A 332 -26.92 -0.19 3.48
N LYS A 333 -25.62 0.13 3.36
CA LYS A 333 -25.10 1.13 2.40
C LYS A 333 -24.62 0.52 1.09
N LYS A 334 -25.10 -0.67 0.69
CA LYS A 334 -24.66 -1.33 -0.56
C LYS A 334 -24.81 -0.48 -1.82
N ARG A 335 -25.81 0.40 -1.87
CA ARG A 335 -25.98 1.32 -3.00
C ARG A 335 -24.80 2.29 -3.11
N SER A 336 -24.25 2.74 -1.99
CA SER A 336 -23.10 3.64 -1.95
C SER A 336 -21.81 2.97 -2.45
N LEU A 337 -21.74 1.64 -2.46
CA LEU A 337 -20.63 0.91 -3.08
C LEU A 337 -20.61 1.05 -4.62
N SER A 338 -21.61 1.69 -5.23
CA SER A 338 -21.59 2.03 -6.66
C SER A 338 -20.46 2.98 -7.06
N VAL A 339 -19.77 3.60 -6.10
CA VAL A 339 -18.53 4.37 -6.36
C VAL A 339 -17.38 3.48 -6.83
N PHE A 340 -17.39 2.17 -6.52
CA PHE A 340 -16.37 1.21 -6.93
C PHE A 340 -16.61 0.66 -8.35
N LYS A 341 -16.80 1.56 -9.33
CA LYS A 341 -16.99 1.15 -10.73
C LYS A 341 -15.70 0.68 -11.37
N ARG A 342 -15.82 -0.16 -12.41
CA ARG A 342 -14.68 -0.75 -13.12
C ARG A 342 -13.73 0.26 -13.79
N ASP A 343 -14.22 1.46 -14.05
CA ASP A 343 -13.49 2.57 -14.67
C ASP A 343 -12.80 3.49 -13.66
N GLN A 344 -13.02 3.30 -12.35
CA GLN A 344 -12.46 4.15 -11.31
C GLN A 344 -10.92 4.10 -11.27
N GLN A 345 -10.30 5.27 -11.09
CA GLN A 345 -8.87 5.37 -10.78
C GLN A 345 -8.66 5.61 -9.28
N PHE A 346 -7.60 4.97 -8.75
CA PHE A 346 -7.22 5.06 -7.35
C PHE A 346 -5.91 5.84 -7.23
N GLN A 347 -5.93 6.93 -6.47
CA GLN A 347 -4.75 7.72 -6.11
C GLN A 347 -4.40 7.46 -4.65
N TYR A 348 -3.20 6.94 -4.41
CA TYR A 348 -2.71 6.60 -3.08
C TYR A 348 -1.88 7.76 -2.51
N GLY A 349 -2.05 8.05 -1.21
CA GLY A 349 -1.24 9.03 -0.49
C GLY A 349 -1.57 10.49 -0.80
N VAL A 350 -2.74 10.76 -1.39
CA VAL A 350 -3.22 12.11 -1.74
C VAL A 350 -4.58 12.37 -1.07
N THR A 351 -4.86 13.64 -0.82
CA THR A 351 -6.22 14.16 -0.56
C THR A 351 -6.55 15.24 -1.61
N LEU A 352 -7.74 15.21 -2.19
CA LEU A 352 -8.29 16.06 -3.27
C LEU A 352 -8.41 17.50 -2.80
N TRP A 353 -8.42 17.68 -1.48
CA TRP A 353 -8.23 18.96 -0.85
C TRP A 353 -6.75 19.17 -0.55
N PRO A 354 -6.10 20.19 -1.16
CA PRO A 354 -4.74 20.55 -0.82
C PRO A 354 -4.71 20.99 0.65
N LEU A 355 -4.26 20.09 1.53
CA LEU A 355 -4.01 20.41 2.92
C LEU A 355 -2.84 21.39 2.98
N ARG A 356 -2.91 22.35 3.90
CA ARG A 356 -1.80 23.29 4.12
C ARG A 356 -0.56 22.48 4.53
N GLY A 357 0.46 22.46 3.68
CA GLY A 357 1.71 21.71 3.90
C GLY A 357 1.81 20.35 3.22
N SER A 358 0.77 19.87 2.51
CA SER A 358 0.87 18.69 1.65
C SER A 358 1.28 19.07 0.22
N HIS A 359 2.57 19.38 0.03
CA HIS A 359 3.17 19.33 -1.31
C HIS A 359 4.06 18.10 -1.39
N PRO A 360 3.62 17.00 -2.01
CA PRO A 360 4.56 16.05 -2.57
C PRO A 360 5.18 16.71 -3.80
N GLU A 361 6.48 17.04 -3.75
CA GLU A 361 7.29 17.46 -4.91
C GLU A 361 7.37 16.39 -6.02
N TRP A 362 6.71 15.23 -5.84
CA TRP A 362 6.77 14.06 -6.72
C TRP A 362 5.65 13.99 -7.77
N LEU A 363 4.77 14.99 -7.90
CA LEU A 363 3.92 15.15 -9.08
C LEU A 363 4.72 15.71 -10.29
N SER A 364 5.92 15.17 -10.51
CA SER A 364 6.72 15.44 -11.70
C SER A 364 6.43 14.35 -12.75
N PRO A 365 6.09 14.67 -14.01
CA PRO A 365 5.60 13.71 -15.02
C PRO A 365 6.62 12.69 -15.53
N GLN A 366 7.73 12.45 -14.83
CA GLN A 366 8.89 11.76 -15.39
C GLN A 366 8.91 10.23 -15.17
N TYR A 367 7.87 9.65 -14.55
CA TYR A 367 7.82 8.21 -14.29
C TYR A 367 6.46 7.56 -14.63
N PHE A 368 5.93 7.87 -15.81
CA PHE A 368 4.91 7.05 -16.47
C PHE A 368 5.28 6.83 -17.95
#